data_AF-A0A2G1WP62-F1
#
_entry.id   AF-A0A2G1WP62-F1
#
_cell.length_a   1.000
_cell.length_b   1.000
_cell.length_c   1.000
_cell.angle_alpha   90.00
_cell.angle_beta   90.00
_cell.angle_gamma   90.00
#
_symmetry.space_group_name_H-M   'P 1'
#
loop_
_entity.id
_entity.type
_entity.pdbx_description
1 polymer ?
#
loop_
_entity_poly.entity_id
_entity_poly.type
_entity_poly.pdbx_seq_one_letter_code
_entity_poly.pdbx_strand_id
1 'polypeptide(L)'
;MSQPETTTQSGGSAERKPTVGLVASDEFGVLENLLNAVEHDLPTILADTGDAETVAKVGRQLGIQVIEPPDSVERTDELRDHFATITSSQPAPGVIVPDDSSTPIDFERTVSAFDPTERVCGVVTKKADNELGVLAAIPAYNEEAAIADVVTKTKQYADLVLVIDDGSSDDTVPLAKEAGATVVEHEENGGYGAALRTAFKEASERRADHLVILDGDGQHDPSDIPEAVEVQEDGADIVIGSRFADDSKTELPLYRRFGLSVINFLTNLSMGVVRSESRVGDTQSGFRTYNPEAIESLSGDESIGSGMSASTDILYHAHQHEYEVEEIGTTIDYDVEEASTHNPVSHGVSLVGNILRTVERERPITVLGAPGFISAFVGLGFGYWTFSNYISSGTFPLGLALISATFTLAGVFACFTSIILHSLNSYLDE
;
A
#
# COMPACT_ATOMS: atom_id res chain seq x y z
N MET A 1 73.27 9.73 35.99
CA MET A 1 71.89 9.54 36.49
C MET A 1 70.95 9.93 35.37
N SER A 2 70.53 8.96 34.56
CA SER A 2 69.40 9.08 33.63
C SER A 2 68.86 7.66 33.45
N GLN A 3 67.60 7.48 33.83
CA GLN A 3 66.89 6.20 33.90
C GLN A 3 66.60 5.63 32.50
N PRO A 4 66.42 4.30 32.36
CA PRO A 4 65.91 3.74 31.12
C PRO A 4 64.40 3.94 31.02
N GLU A 5 63.94 4.27 29.82
CA GLU A 5 62.53 4.45 29.45
C GLU A 5 61.72 3.17 29.71
N THR A 6 60.73 3.28 30.59
CA THR A 6 59.67 2.29 30.76
C THR A 6 58.66 2.43 29.63
N THR A 7 58.70 1.48 28.70
CA THR A 7 57.65 1.23 27.71
C THR A 7 56.32 1.01 28.43
N THR A 8 55.44 2.00 28.38
CA THR A 8 54.06 1.85 28.87
C THR A 8 53.28 1.13 27.77
N GLN A 9 53.13 -0.19 27.90
CA GLN A 9 52.11 -0.92 27.16
C GLN A 9 50.75 -0.39 27.65
N SER A 10 50.07 0.38 26.80
CA SER A 10 48.66 0.69 26.94
C SER A 10 47.89 -0.62 26.82
N GLY A 11 47.51 -1.21 27.95
CA GLY A 11 46.50 -2.27 27.98
C GLY A 11 45.23 -1.73 27.35
N GLY A 12 44.81 -2.31 26.23
CA GLY A 12 43.52 -2.02 25.62
C GLY A 12 42.42 -2.30 26.64
N SER A 13 41.62 -1.28 26.93
CA SER A 13 40.33 -1.43 27.60
C SER A 13 39.49 -2.35 26.72
N ALA A 14 39.28 -3.60 27.16
CA ALA A 14 38.25 -4.44 26.56
C ALA A 14 36.93 -3.67 26.64
N GLU A 15 36.34 -3.37 25.48
CA GLU A 15 35.05 -2.69 25.35
C GLU A 15 34.01 -3.49 26.15
N ARG A 16 33.47 -2.89 27.21
CA ARG A 16 32.51 -3.58 28.08
C ARG A 16 31.18 -3.64 27.34
N LYS A 17 30.72 -4.84 27.00
CA LYS A 17 29.43 -5.07 26.34
C LYS A 17 28.25 -4.96 27.32
N PRO A 18 27.09 -4.46 26.89
CA PRO A 18 25.86 -4.45 27.69
C PRO A 18 25.38 -5.88 28.01
N THR A 19 24.61 -6.02 29.09
CA THR A 19 23.96 -7.28 29.45
C THR A 19 22.59 -7.37 28.76
N VAL A 20 22.16 -8.55 28.33
CA VAL A 20 20.81 -8.81 27.78
C VAL A 20 19.93 -9.40 28.87
N GLY A 21 18.77 -8.82 29.13
CA GLY A 21 17.75 -9.36 30.03
C GLY A 21 16.58 -9.94 29.22
N LEU A 22 16.33 -11.25 29.34
CA LEU A 22 15.20 -11.92 28.68
C LEU A 22 14.25 -12.52 29.73
N VAL A 23 12.97 -12.59 29.39
CA VAL A 23 11.94 -13.27 30.18
C VAL A 23 11.69 -14.64 29.54
N ALA A 24 11.74 -15.71 30.35
CA ALA A 24 11.52 -17.06 29.86
C ALA A 24 10.05 -17.25 29.49
N SER A 25 9.79 -17.71 28.27
CA SER A 25 8.51 -18.24 27.81
C SER A 25 8.78 -19.49 26.96
N ASP A 26 7.76 -20.32 26.73
CA ASP A 26 7.89 -21.49 25.84
C ASP A 26 7.78 -21.12 24.35
N GLU A 27 7.78 -19.84 24.01
CA GLU A 27 7.78 -19.37 22.62
C GLU A 27 9.17 -19.57 21.99
N PHE A 28 9.18 -20.02 20.72
CA PHE A 28 10.42 -20.34 20.00
C PHE A 28 11.38 -19.14 19.92
N GLY A 29 10.84 -17.93 19.77
CA GLY A 29 11.64 -16.71 19.64
C GLY A 29 12.50 -16.38 20.87
N VAL A 30 12.06 -16.76 22.09
CA VAL A 30 12.87 -16.54 23.31
C VAL A 30 14.11 -17.44 23.27
N LEU A 31 13.96 -18.69 22.87
CA LEU A 31 15.07 -19.63 22.72
C LEU A 31 16.06 -19.16 21.65
N GLU A 32 15.54 -18.66 20.52
CA GLU A 32 16.35 -18.11 19.44
C GLU A 32 17.17 -16.89 19.89
N ASN A 33 16.52 -15.91 20.52
CA ASN A 33 17.21 -14.74 21.10
C ASN A 33 18.25 -15.12 22.14
N LEU A 34 17.97 -16.12 22.97
CA LEU A 34 18.89 -16.62 23.99
C LEU A 34 20.15 -17.26 23.36
N LEU A 35 19.99 -18.03 22.28
CA LEU A 35 21.12 -18.61 21.54
C LEU A 35 21.94 -17.54 20.81
N ASN A 36 21.26 -16.59 20.16
CA ASN A 36 21.91 -15.49 19.44
C ASN A 36 22.71 -14.59 20.40
N ALA A 37 22.17 -14.27 21.58
CA ALA A 37 22.91 -13.50 22.60
C ALA A 37 24.21 -14.21 23.03
N VAL A 38 24.19 -15.53 23.18
CA VAL A 38 25.38 -16.34 23.48
C VAL A 38 26.36 -16.35 22.31
N GLU A 39 25.88 -16.47 21.07
CA GLU A 39 26.73 -16.42 19.86
C GLU A 39 27.46 -15.08 19.70
N HIS A 40 26.82 -13.96 20.08
CA HIS A 40 27.44 -12.63 20.06
C HIS A 40 28.32 -12.30 21.29
N ASP A 41 28.60 -13.30 22.15
CA ASP A 41 29.34 -13.15 23.41
C ASP A 41 28.75 -12.03 24.31
N LEU A 42 27.42 -11.95 24.40
CA LEU A 42 26.73 -10.98 25.27
C LEU A 42 26.42 -11.59 26.64
N PRO A 43 26.78 -10.94 27.75
CA PRO A 43 26.32 -11.33 29.08
C PRO A 43 24.79 -11.38 29.08
N THR A 44 24.20 -12.49 29.51
CA THR A 44 22.74 -12.68 29.45
C THR A 44 22.19 -13.07 30.82
N ILE A 45 21.02 -12.53 31.18
CA ILE A 45 20.24 -12.89 32.37
C ILE A 45 18.85 -13.30 31.89
N LEU A 46 18.37 -14.45 32.38
CA LEU A 46 17.05 -14.98 32.05
C LEU A 46 16.16 -14.97 33.30
N ALA A 47 15.01 -14.30 33.24
CA ALA A 47 14.01 -14.32 34.30
C ALA A 47 13.01 -15.46 34.08
N ASP A 48 12.93 -16.39 35.02
CA ASP A 48 12.01 -17.53 35.02
C ASP A 48 10.80 -17.22 35.89
N THR A 49 9.65 -16.89 35.27
CA THR A 49 8.39 -16.61 35.97
C THR A 49 7.63 -17.87 36.40
N GLY A 50 8.16 -19.06 36.11
CA GLY A 50 7.53 -20.34 36.42
C GLY A 50 6.70 -20.96 35.29
N ASP A 51 6.56 -20.26 34.16
CA ASP A 51 5.73 -20.69 33.02
C ASP A 51 6.51 -21.47 31.95
N ALA A 52 7.84 -21.53 32.00
CA ALA A 52 8.68 -22.06 30.92
C ALA A 52 9.86 -22.94 31.38
N GLU A 53 9.55 -24.17 31.83
CA GLU A 53 10.54 -25.12 32.37
C GLU A 53 11.64 -25.47 31.34
N THR A 54 11.30 -25.48 30.05
CA THR A 54 12.21 -25.87 28.97
C THR A 54 13.30 -24.83 28.73
N VAL A 55 12.90 -23.56 28.50
CA VAL A 55 13.84 -22.48 28.20
C VAL A 55 14.74 -22.17 29.40
N ALA A 56 14.19 -22.18 30.62
CA ALA A 56 14.98 -22.03 31.84
C ALA A 56 16.05 -23.12 32.00
N LYS A 57 15.72 -24.38 31.64
CA LYS A 57 16.69 -25.49 31.68
C LYS A 57 17.80 -25.32 30.65
N VAL A 58 17.48 -24.87 29.44
CA VAL A 58 18.48 -24.57 28.39
C VAL A 58 19.40 -23.43 28.84
N GLY A 59 18.83 -22.35 29.37
CA GLY A 59 19.61 -21.23 29.92
C GLY A 59 20.64 -21.69 30.96
N ARG A 60 20.22 -22.53 31.93
CA ARG A 60 21.13 -23.11 32.94
C ARG A 60 22.24 -23.97 32.31
N GLN A 61 21.95 -24.71 31.24
CA GLN A 61 22.95 -25.54 30.54
C GLN A 61 23.97 -24.70 29.76
N LEU A 62 23.55 -23.54 29.25
CA LEU A 62 24.42 -22.57 28.58
C LEU A 62 25.22 -21.70 29.55
N GLY A 63 25.06 -21.90 30.87
CA GLY A 63 25.76 -21.11 31.90
C GLY A 63 25.19 -19.71 32.09
N ILE A 64 24.00 -19.44 31.55
CA ILE A 64 23.28 -18.17 31.69
C ILE A 64 22.74 -18.06 33.12
N GLN A 65 22.81 -16.85 33.70
CA GLN A 65 22.25 -16.59 35.02
C GLN A 65 20.72 -16.60 34.94
N VAL A 66 20.08 -17.63 35.49
CA VAL A 66 18.62 -17.71 35.60
C VAL A 66 18.19 -17.18 36.97
N ILE A 67 17.25 -16.23 36.99
CA ILE A 67 16.71 -15.59 38.19
C ILE A 67 15.21 -15.82 38.29
N GLU A 68 14.69 -15.91 39.51
CA GLU A 68 13.25 -15.87 39.76
C GLU A 68 12.89 -14.42 40.11
N PRO A 69 12.05 -13.74 39.31
CA PRO A 69 11.59 -12.40 39.64
C PRO A 69 10.68 -12.43 40.89
N PRO A 70 10.61 -11.33 41.67
CA PRO A 70 9.72 -11.27 42.84
C PRO A 70 8.25 -11.48 42.45
N ASP A 71 7.47 -12.15 43.31
CA ASP A 71 6.02 -12.41 43.13
C ASP A 71 5.16 -11.16 42.82
N SER A 72 5.70 -9.95 43.06
CA SER A 72 5.02 -8.68 42.83
C SER A 72 5.19 -8.11 41.42
N VAL A 73 5.97 -8.75 40.55
CA VAL A 73 6.34 -8.24 39.23
C VAL A 73 5.44 -8.87 38.17
N GLU A 74 4.38 -8.14 37.78
CA GLU A 74 3.41 -8.61 36.77
C GLU A 74 3.57 -7.90 35.40
N ARG A 75 4.36 -6.82 35.32
CA ARG A 75 4.49 -5.98 34.11
C ARG A 75 5.94 -5.90 33.60
N THR A 76 6.10 -5.78 32.28
CA THR A 76 7.41 -5.65 31.60
C THR A 76 8.28 -4.50 32.14
N ASP A 77 7.67 -3.35 32.47
CA ASP A 77 8.38 -2.19 33.04
C ASP A 77 9.05 -2.50 34.40
N GLU A 78 8.41 -3.35 35.21
CA GLU A 78 8.92 -3.70 36.54
C GLU A 78 10.04 -4.74 36.45
N LEU A 79 10.02 -5.59 35.41
CA LEU A 79 11.12 -6.50 35.07
C LEU A 79 12.34 -5.73 34.58
N ARG A 80 12.16 -4.67 33.80
CA ARG A 80 13.24 -3.77 33.35
C ARG A 80 14.02 -3.19 34.52
N ASP A 81 13.34 -2.62 35.50
CA ASP A 81 13.95 -2.07 36.71
C ASP A 81 14.65 -3.15 37.56
N HIS A 82 14.08 -4.36 37.58
CA HIS A 82 14.68 -5.50 38.26
C HIS A 82 16.00 -5.94 37.61
N PHE A 83 16.02 -6.07 36.28
CA PHE A 83 17.25 -6.33 35.52
C PHE A 83 18.31 -5.24 35.72
N ALA A 84 17.90 -3.96 35.73
CA ALA A 84 18.80 -2.83 36.00
C ALA A 84 19.43 -2.90 37.40
N THR A 85 18.66 -3.35 38.39
CA THR A 85 19.11 -3.49 39.78
C THR A 85 20.15 -4.61 39.90
N ILE A 86 19.93 -5.75 39.26
CA ILE A 86 20.84 -6.90 39.28
C ILE A 86 22.16 -6.54 38.57
N THR A 87 22.05 -5.96 37.37
CA THR A 87 23.20 -5.58 36.55
C THR A 87 24.00 -4.42 37.15
N SER A 88 23.42 -3.60 38.02
CA SER A 88 24.15 -2.56 38.76
C SER A 88 25.24 -3.09 39.70
N SER A 89 25.18 -4.37 40.06
CA SER A 89 26.23 -5.04 40.84
C SER A 89 27.32 -5.70 39.97
N GLN A 90 27.14 -5.70 38.65
CA GLN A 90 28.03 -6.29 37.65
C GLN A 90 28.86 -5.21 36.92
N PRO A 91 30.02 -5.55 36.35
CA PRO A 91 30.85 -4.61 35.59
C PRO A 91 30.32 -4.35 34.16
N ALA A 92 29.01 -4.34 33.96
CA ALA A 92 28.36 -4.07 32.67
C ALA A 92 28.02 -2.57 32.53
N PRO A 93 28.03 -1.99 31.31
CA PRO A 93 27.69 -0.59 31.08
C PRO A 93 26.18 -0.31 31.25
N GLY A 94 25.32 -1.33 31.10
CA GLY A 94 23.89 -1.29 31.35
C GLY A 94 23.22 -2.59 30.89
N VAL A 95 21.89 -2.60 30.81
CA VAL A 95 21.10 -3.75 30.39
C VAL A 95 20.18 -3.40 29.21
N ILE A 96 20.13 -4.29 28.23
CA ILE A 96 19.21 -4.29 27.11
C ILE A 96 18.04 -5.19 27.50
N VAL A 97 16.82 -4.66 27.46
CA VAL A 97 15.62 -5.44 27.80
C VAL A 97 14.55 -5.21 26.74
N PRO A 98 14.20 -6.22 25.92
CA PRO A 98 13.15 -6.09 24.93
C PRO A 98 11.78 -5.89 25.60
N ASP A 99 10.86 -5.21 24.89
CA ASP A 99 9.45 -5.14 25.31
C ASP A 99 8.81 -6.54 25.31
N ASP A 100 9.17 -7.35 24.32
CA ASP A 100 8.80 -8.75 24.20
C ASP A 100 10.05 -9.61 23.94
N SER A 101 10.30 -10.58 24.82
CA SER A 101 11.47 -11.46 24.73
C SER A 101 11.41 -12.45 23.57
N SER A 102 10.25 -12.66 22.95
CA SER A 102 10.11 -13.57 21.80
C SER A 102 10.29 -12.89 20.45
N THR A 103 10.26 -11.56 20.40
CA THR A 103 10.49 -10.81 19.14
C THR A 103 11.97 -10.90 18.73
N PRO A 104 12.31 -11.24 17.47
CA PRO A 104 13.70 -11.33 17.03
C PRO A 104 14.50 -10.04 17.28
N ILE A 105 15.73 -10.16 17.79
CA ILE A 105 16.58 -9.01 18.15
C ILE A 105 17.78 -8.91 17.19
N ASP A 106 18.03 -7.71 16.64
CA ASP A 106 19.26 -7.39 15.92
C ASP A 106 20.31 -6.96 16.95
N PHE A 107 21.08 -7.93 17.46
CA PHE A 107 22.06 -7.69 18.51
C PHE A 107 23.21 -6.78 18.06
N GLU A 108 23.61 -6.81 16.79
CA GLU A 108 24.67 -5.95 16.28
C GLU A 108 24.26 -4.48 16.27
N ARG A 109 23.07 -4.17 15.73
CA ARG A 109 22.53 -2.80 15.73
C ARG A 109 22.17 -2.36 17.14
N THR A 110 21.58 -3.23 17.95
CA THR A 110 21.21 -2.92 19.34
C THR A 110 22.45 -2.54 20.16
N VAL A 111 23.53 -3.32 20.08
CA VAL A 111 24.78 -3.01 20.80
C VAL A 111 25.43 -1.74 20.25
N SER A 112 25.35 -1.50 18.94
CA SER A 112 25.89 -0.27 18.32
C SER A 112 25.12 1.00 18.70
N ALA A 113 23.81 0.88 18.92
CA ALA A 113 22.92 1.97 19.33
C ALA A 113 22.87 2.16 20.85
N PHE A 114 23.47 1.25 21.63
CA PHE A 114 23.43 1.29 23.08
C PHE A 114 24.14 2.54 23.63
N ASP A 115 23.38 3.43 24.28
CA ASP A 115 23.92 4.59 24.99
C ASP A 115 24.37 4.19 26.41
N PRO A 116 25.68 4.25 26.75
CA PRO A 116 26.18 3.91 28.09
C PRO A 116 25.69 4.83 29.22
N THR A 117 25.04 5.96 28.88
CA THR A 117 24.42 6.84 29.87
C THR A 117 23.05 6.37 30.32
N GLU A 118 22.38 5.55 29.50
CA GLU A 118 21.13 4.89 29.82
C GLU A 118 21.42 3.51 30.43
N ARG A 119 20.98 3.28 31.67
CA ARG A 119 21.22 2.00 32.36
C ARG A 119 20.32 0.88 31.84
N VAL A 120 19.20 1.23 31.23
CA VAL A 120 18.24 0.32 30.60
C VAL A 120 17.92 0.88 29.22
N CYS A 121 18.17 0.09 28.18
CA CYS A 121 17.89 0.48 26.79
C CYS A 121 16.91 -0.51 26.16
N GLY A 122 16.12 -0.02 25.21
CA GLY A 122 15.33 -0.87 24.32
C GLY A 122 16.21 -1.69 23.37
N VAL A 123 15.58 -2.59 22.62
CA VAL A 123 16.23 -3.39 21.57
C VAL A 123 15.93 -2.81 20.19
N VAL A 124 16.87 -2.97 19.27
CA VAL A 124 16.56 -2.91 17.83
C VAL A 124 16.11 -4.31 17.43
N THR A 125 14.88 -4.47 16.99
CA THR A 125 14.35 -5.76 16.53
C THR A 125 14.95 -6.12 15.17
N LYS A 126 15.25 -7.41 14.97
CA LYS A 126 15.64 -7.92 13.66
C LYS A 126 14.36 -8.07 12.85
N LYS A 127 14.38 -7.57 11.61
CA LYS A 127 13.39 -7.92 10.60
C LYS A 127 13.34 -9.44 10.48
N ALA A 128 12.16 -10.05 10.51
CA ALA A 128 12.06 -11.49 10.42
C ALA A 128 12.70 -11.97 9.11
N ASP A 129 13.36 -13.13 9.09
CA ASP A 129 14.00 -13.66 7.87
C ASP A 129 12.99 -13.92 6.71
N ASN A 130 11.68 -13.86 7.00
CA ASN A 130 10.57 -13.96 6.05
C ASN A 130 9.84 -12.63 5.77
N GLU A 131 10.26 -11.49 6.35
CA GLU A 131 9.67 -10.18 6.07
C GLU A 131 10.35 -9.57 4.84
N LEU A 132 9.57 -9.37 3.80
CA LEU A 132 10.01 -8.73 2.57
C LEU A 132 9.85 -7.21 2.73
N GLY A 133 10.83 -6.39 2.34
CA GLY A 133 10.66 -4.93 2.41
C GLY A 133 9.65 -4.44 1.41
N VAL A 134 10.06 -4.38 0.15
CA VAL A 134 9.22 -3.89 -0.94
C VAL A 134 8.87 -5.04 -1.87
N LEU A 135 7.59 -5.42 -1.91
CA LEU A 135 7.01 -6.28 -2.93
C LEU A 135 6.36 -5.42 -4.00
N ALA A 136 6.87 -5.48 -5.23
CA ALA A 136 6.21 -4.86 -6.37
C ALA A 136 5.38 -5.88 -7.15
N ALA A 137 4.06 -5.72 -7.14
CA ALA A 137 3.09 -6.52 -7.86
C ALA A 137 2.68 -5.85 -9.17
N ILE A 138 2.72 -6.62 -10.27
CA ILE A 138 2.40 -6.15 -11.62
C ILE A 138 1.30 -7.05 -12.19
N PRO A 139 0.03 -6.62 -12.15
CA PRO A 139 -1.05 -7.26 -12.91
C PRO A 139 -0.74 -7.20 -14.40
N ALA A 140 -0.83 -8.34 -15.10
CA ALA A 140 -0.52 -8.43 -16.52
C ALA A 140 -1.55 -9.28 -17.27
N TYR A 141 -1.96 -8.81 -18.46
CA TYR A 141 -2.78 -9.58 -19.40
C TYR A 141 -2.42 -9.23 -20.84
N ASN A 142 -1.70 -10.13 -21.50
CA ASN A 142 -1.11 -9.93 -22.83
C ASN A 142 -0.21 -8.67 -22.94
N GLU A 143 0.81 -8.60 -22.09
CA GLU A 143 1.78 -7.50 -21.98
C GLU A 143 3.17 -7.89 -22.50
N GLU A 144 3.28 -8.81 -23.47
CA GLU A 144 4.56 -9.32 -23.96
C GLU A 144 5.53 -8.21 -24.46
N ALA A 145 4.98 -7.09 -24.94
CA ALA A 145 5.77 -5.98 -25.46
C ALA A 145 6.51 -5.18 -24.39
N ALA A 146 5.98 -5.11 -23.16
CA ALA A 146 6.48 -4.21 -22.12
C ALA A 146 6.97 -4.95 -20.86
N ILE A 147 6.41 -6.12 -20.54
CA ILE A 147 6.55 -6.73 -19.21
C ILE A 147 8.01 -6.99 -18.80
N ALA A 148 8.87 -7.39 -19.74
CA ALA A 148 10.29 -7.65 -19.44
C ALA A 148 11.03 -6.38 -19.00
N ASP A 149 10.74 -5.25 -19.66
CA ASP A 149 11.35 -3.96 -19.35
C ASP A 149 10.81 -3.42 -18.02
N VAL A 150 9.50 -3.54 -17.78
CA VAL A 150 8.89 -3.15 -16.50
C VAL A 150 9.52 -3.94 -15.36
N VAL A 151 9.57 -5.27 -15.44
CA VAL A 151 10.19 -6.11 -14.42
C VAL A 151 11.65 -5.73 -14.18
N THR A 152 12.42 -5.53 -15.25
CA THR A 152 13.85 -5.19 -15.15
C THR A 152 14.09 -3.86 -14.45
N LYS A 153 13.27 -2.84 -14.74
CA LYS A 153 13.33 -1.52 -14.10
C LYS A 153 12.88 -1.61 -12.64
N THR A 154 11.77 -2.28 -12.36
CA THR A 154 11.19 -2.39 -11.01
C THR A 154 12.11 -3.12 -10.03
N LYS A 155 12.87 -4.12 -10.49
CA LYS A 155 13.86 -4.84 -9.66
C LYS A 155 14.98 -3.98 -9.07
N GLN A 156 15.14 -2.75 -9.55
CA GLN A 156 16.11 -1.81 -8.98
C GLN A 156 15.63 -1.19 -7.66
N TYR A 157 14.32 -1.25 -7.39
CA TYR A 157 13.66 -0.55 -6.29
C TYR A 157 12.81 -1.46 -5.41
N ALA A 158 12.62 -2.74 -5.79
CA ALA A 158 11.86 -3.72 -5.04
C ALA A 158 12.71 -4.95 -4.71
N ASP A 159 12.50 -5.53 -3.52
CA ASP A 159 13.15 -6.77 -3.08
C ASP A 159 12.64 -7.99 -3.86
N LEU A 160 11.35 -7.97 -4.21
CA LEU A 160 10.71 -8.98 -5.04
C LEU A 160 9.74 -8.33 -6.02
N VAL A 161 9.84 -8.75 -7.28
CA VAL A 161 8.85 -8.42 -8.30
C VAL A 161 7.97 -9.63 -8.55
N LEU A 162 6.68 -9.44 -8.35
CA LEU A 162 5.61 -10.41 -8.55
C LEU A 162 4.79 -10.00 -9.77
N VAL A 163 4.78 -10.80 -10.82
CA VAL A 163 3.86 -10.63 -11.94
C VAL A 163 2.66 -11.54 -11.72
N ILE A 164 1.46 -10.97 -11.74
CA ILE A 164 0.21 -11.72 -11.69
C ILE A 164 -0.34 -11.77 -13.10
N ASP A 165 -0.12 -12.90 -13.77
CA ASP A 165 -0.63 -13.15 -15.11
C ASP A 165 -2.10 -13.57 -15.03
N ASP A 166 -2.98 -12.73 -15.59
CA ASP A 166 -4.43 -12.94 -15.59
C ASP A 166 -4.88 -13.77 -16.82
N GLY A 167 -4.19 -14.88 -17.07
CA GLY A 167 -4.51 -15.83 -18.14
C GLY A 167 -4.09 -15.37 -19.54
N SER A 168 -2.86 -14.85 -19.68
CA SER A 168 -2.35 -14.38 -20.98
C SER A 168 -2.22 -15.53 -21.99
N SER A 169 -2.31 -15.16 -23.28
CA SER A 169 -2.20 -16.09 -24.41
C SER A 169 -0.94 -15.89 -25.25
N ASP A 170 -0.12 -14.92 -24.86
CA ASP A 170 1.09 -14.45 -25.53
C ASP A 170 2.35 -14.80 -24.72
N ASP A 171 3.51 -14.22 -25.05
CA ASP A 171 4.77 -14.51 -24.36
C ASP A 171 4.97 -13.73 -23.04
N THR A 172 3.91 -13.15 -22.44
CA THR A 172 3.99 -12.39 -21.17
C THR A 172 4.68 -13.16 -20.04
N VAL A 173 4.19 -14.37 -19.74
CA VAL A 173 4.72 -15.23 -18.67
C VAL A 173 6.19 -15.59 -18.85
N PRO A 174 6.63 -16.15 -20.02
CA PRO A 174 8.04 -16.50 -20.20
C PRO A 174 8.95 -15.27 -20.14
N LEU A 175 8.54 -14.14 -20.70
CA LEU A 175 9.33 -12.89 -20.67
C LEU A 175 9.46 -12.33 -19.25
N ALA A 176 8.39 -12.35 -18.45
CA ALA A 176 8.43 -11.95 -17.05
C ALA A 176 9.38 -12.83 -16.22
N LYS A 177 9.34 -14.16 -16.42
CA LYS A 177 10.23 -15.11 -15.75
C LYS A 177 11.69 -14.91 -16.16
N GLU A 178 11.95 -14.64 -17.45
CA GLU A 178 13.31 -14.39 -17.95
C GLU A 178 13.90 -13.08 -17.40
N ALA A 179 13.08 -12.03 -17.27
CA ALA A 179 13.46 -10.78 -16.59
C ALA A 179 13.67 -10.98 -15.06
N GLY A 180 13.24 -12.14 -14.54
CA GLY A 180 13.49 -12.59 -13.18
C GLY A 180 12.46 -12.09 -12.18
N ALA A 181 11.19 -12.00 -12.60
CA ALA A 181 10.04 -11.91 -11.69
C ALA A 181 9.63 -13.29 -11.16
N THR A 182 9.00 -13.30 -9.99
CA THR A 182 8.12 -14.41 -9.57
C THR A 182 6.80 -14.24 -10.31
N VAL A 183 6.22 -15.31 -10.85
CA VAL A 183 4.97 -15.24 -11.61
C VAL A 183 3.91 -16.12 -10.98
N VAL A 184 2.72 -15.56 -10.77
CA VAL A 184 1.49 -16.28 -10.40
C VAL A 184 0.56 -16.23 -11.61
N GLU A 185 0.12 -17.40 -12.07
CA GLU A 185 -0.69 -17.54 -13.28
C GLU A 185 -2.13 -17.90 -12.88
N HIS A 186 -3.09 -17.13 -13.37
CA HIS A 186 -4.51 -17.47 -13.30
C HIS A 186 -4.88 -18.45 -14.42
N GLU A 187 -5.76 -19.41 -14.14
CA GLU A 187 -6.20 -20.40 -15.15
C GLU A 187 -6.98 -19.76 -16.30
N GLU A 188 -7.75 -18.71 -16.00
CA GLU A 188 -8.55 -17.94 -16.94
C GLU A 188 -8.51 -16.47 -16.54
N ASN A 189 -8.80 -15.57 -17.49
CA ASN A 189 -8.87 -14.14 -17.22
C ASN A 189 -10.00 -13.81 -16.23
N GLY A 190 -9.61 -13.43 -15.02
CA GLY A 190 -10.51 -13.07 -13.93
C GLY A 190 -10.79 -11.57 -13.86
N GLY A 191 -10.01 -10.75 -14.56
CA GLY A 191 -10.03 -9.30 -14.55
C GLY A 191 -9.01 -8.67 -13.60
N TYR A 192 -8.78 -7.37 -13.78
CA TYR A 192 -7.79 -6.60 -13.01
C TYR A 192 -7.97 -6.73 -11.49
N GLY A 193 -9.20 -6.66 -10.99
CA GLY A 193 -9.50 -6.84 -9.57
C GLY A 193 -9.15 -8.22 -9.03
N ALA A 194 -9.28 -9.28 -9.84
CA ALA A 194 -8.83 -10.61 -9.44
C ALA A 194 -7.31 -10.64 -9.27
N ALA A 195 -6.56 -10.01 -10.18
CA ALA A 195 -5.11 -9.89 -10.07
C ALA A 195 -4.68 -9.07 -8.84
N LEU A 196 -5.39 -7.99 -8.51
CA LEU A 196 -5.15 -7.21 -7.28
C LEU A 196 -5.38 -8.03 -6.02
N ARG A 197 -6.47 -8.82 -5.95
CA ARG A 197 -6.73 -9.71 -4.81
C ARG A 197 -5.62 -10.73 -4.62
N THR A 198 -5.12 -11.31 -5.71
CA THR A 198 -3.95 -12.20 -5.68
C THR A 198 -2.72 -11.46 -5.17
N ALA A 199 -2.48 -10.21 -5.60
CA ALA A 199 -1.36 -9.39 -5.11
C ALA A 199 -1.44 -9.14 -3.60
N PHE A 200 -2.59 -8.72 -3.06
CA PHE A 200 -2.76 -8.52 -1.62
C PHE A 200 -2.55 -9.81 -0.82
N LYS A 201 -3.08 -10.93 -1.32
CA LYS A 201 -2.91 -12.23 -0.69
C LYS A 201 -1.44 -12.66 -0.66
N GLU A 202 -0.73 -12.57 -1.78
CA GLU A 202 0.69 -12.91 -1.86
C GLU A 202 1.55 -12.00 -0.98
N ALA A 203 1.24 -10.69 -0.93
CA ALA A 203 1.93 -9.75 -0.06
C ALA A 203 1.71 -10.06 1.43
N SER A 204 0.47 -10.39 1.81
CA SER A 204 0.14 -10.79 3.18
C SER A 204 0.84 -12.09 3.57
N GLU A 205 0.79 -13.12 2.72
CA GLU A 205 1.44 -14.42 2.96
C GLU A 205 2.97 -14.29 3.09
N ARG A 206 3.56 -13.34 2.36
CA ARG A 206 5.00 -13.03 2.37
C ARG A 206 5.39 -11.97 3.39
N ARG A 207 4.44 -11.44 4.17
CA ARG A 207 4.66 -10.39 5.17
C ARG A 207 5.48 -9.22 4.61
N ALA A 208 5.02 -8.68 3.48
CA ALA A 208 5.65 -7.52 2.87
C ALA A 208 5.39 -6.26 3.73
N ASP A 209 6.43 -5.47 3.99
CA ASP A 209 6.28 -4.17 4.66
C ASP A 209 5.56 -3.17 3.75
N HIS A 210 5.86 -3.24 2.46
CA HIS A 210 5.28 -2.39 1.43
C HIS A 210 4.86 -3.25 0.24
N LEU A 211 3.58 -3.19 -0.12
CA LEU A 211 3.08 -3.68 -1.40
C LEU A 211 2.96 -2.49 -2.35
N VAL A 212 3.69 -2.53 -3.44
CA VAL A 212 3.59 -1.57 -4.55
C VAL A 212 2.85 -2.24 -5.69
N ILE A 213 1.84 -1.57 -6.24
CA ILE A 213 1.14 -2.00 -7.46
C ILE A 213 1.50 -1.06 -8.60
N LEU A 214 1.82 -1.66 -9.76
CA LEU A 214 2.23 -0.99 -10.99
C LEU A 214 1.54 -1.66 -12.19
N ASP A 215 1.13 -0.87 -13.18
CA ASP A 215 0.58 -1.41 -14.43
C ASP A 215 1.69 -2.06 -15.29
N GLY A 216 1.35 -3.16 -15.98
CA GLY A 216 2.28 -3.91 -16.83
C GLY A 216 2.62 -3.26 -18.18
N ASP A 217 1.94 -2.18 -18.56
CA ASP A 217 2.07 -1.49 -19.85
C ASP A 217 3.29 -0.55 -19.94
N GLY A 218 4.01 -0.38 -18.82
CA GLY A 218 5.23 0.43 -18.74
C GLY A 218 5.01 1.94 -18.73
N GLN A 219 3.78 2.39 -18.52
CA GLN A 219 3.46 3.82 -18.43
C GLN A 219 3.98 4.49 -17.15
N HIS A 220 4.02 3.76 -16.03
CA HIS A 220 4.53 4.27 -14.77
C HIS A 220 6.05 4.09 -14.67
N ASP A 221 6.76 5.09 -14.14
CA ASP A 221 8.18 4.97 -13.86
C ASP A 221 8.42 4.27 -12.50
N PRO A 222 9.05 3.08 -12.46
CA PRO A 222 9.35 2.41 -11.20
C PRO A 222 10.31 3.21 -10.30
N SER A 223 10.97 4.26 -10.80
CA SER A 223 11.78 5.15 -9.95
C SER A 223 10.97 5.96 -8.94
N ASP A 224 9.64 6.00 -9.08
CA ASP A 224 8.74 6.66 -8.12
C ASP A 224 8.51 5.79 -6.86
N ILE A 225 8.91 4.50 -6.86
CA ILE A 225 8.73 3.57 -5.73
C ILE A 225 9.38 4.06 -4.44
N PRO A 226 10.65 4.50 -4.41
CA PRO A 226 11.30 4.89 -3.16
C PRO A 226 10.62 6.08 -2.49
N GLU A 227 10.14 7.05 -3.27
CA GLU A 227 9.42 8.22 -2.74
C GLU A 227 8.06 7.81 -2.16
N ALA A 228 7.34 6.91 -2.83
CA ALA A 228 6.07 6.39 -2.31
C ALA A 228 6.24 5.57 -1.02
N VAL A 229 7.34 4.83 -0.90
CA VAL A 229 7.70 4.09 0.31
C VAL A 229 8.09 5.05 1.43
N GLU A 230 8.88 6.09 1.15
CA GLU A 230 9.26 7.12 2.13
C GLU A 230 8.02 7.82 2.72
N VAL A 231 7.07 8.23 1.89
CA VAL A 231 5.80 8.83 2.35
C VAL A 231 4.96 7.85 3.18
N GLN A 232 5.01 6.56 2.85
CA GLN A 232 4.33 5.52 3.62
C GLN A 232 5.00 5.30 4.99
N GLU A 233 6.33 5.33 5.05
CA GLU A 233 7.08 5.26 6.31
C GLU A 233 6.82 6.47 7.23
N ASP A 234 6.45 7.61 6.66
CA ASP A 234 6.05 8.82 7.40
C ASP A 234 4.62 8.77 7.99
N GLY A 235 3.88 7.68 7.74
CA GLY A 235 2.60 7.38 8.40
C GLY A 235 1.41 7.14 7.47
N ALA A 236 1.57 7.25 6.16
CA ALA A 236 0.48 6.99 5.22
C ALA A 236 0.21 5.49 5.04
N ASP A 237 -1.05 5.06 5.21
CA ASP A 237 -1.44 3.67 4.98
C ASP A 237 -1.45 3.31 3.49
N ILE A 238 -1.87 4.27 2.65
CA ILE A 238 -1.92 4.13 1.20
C ILE A 238 -1.31 5.37 0.54
N VAL A 239 -0.36 5.18 -0.38
CA VAL A 239 0.16 6.27 -1.21
C VAL A 239 -0.22 6.04 -2.66
N ILE A 240 -0.73 7.09 -3.31
CA ILE A 240 -1.18 7.03 -4.71
C ILE A 240 -0.25 7.89 -5.56
N GLY A 241 0.31 7.31 -6.62
CA GLY A 241 1.02 8.04 -7.65
C GLY A 241 0.02 8.85 -8.48
N SER A 242 -0.09 10.14 -8.22
CA SER A 242 -1.11 11.02 -8.78
C SER A 242 -0.60 11.76 -10.01
N ARG A 243 -1.37 11.73 -11.10
CA ARG A 243 -1.13 12.56 -12.30
C ARG A 243 -1.48 14.03 -12.07
N PHE A 244 -2.13 14.34 -10.95
CA PHE A 244 -2.70 15.66 -10.66
C PHE A 244 -2.05 16.36 -9.47
N ALA A 245 -1.13 15.71 -8.76
CA ALA A 245 -0.35 16.35 -7.71
C ALA A 245 0.54 17.47 -8.29
N ASP A 246 0.81 18.49 -7.46
CA ASP A 246 1.44 19.75 -7.89
C ASP A 246 2.88 19.57 -8.42
N ASP A 247 3.52 18.48 -8.02
CA ASP A 247 4.85 18.00 -8.36
C ASP A 247 4.89 17.00 -9.53
N SER A 248 3.72 16.60 -10.07
CA SER A 248 3.66 15.69 -11.22
C SER A 248 4.31 16.30 -12.47
N LYS A 249 5.12 15.49 -13.16
CA LYS A 249 5.77 15.85 -14.43
C LYS A 249 4.93 15.47 -15.66
N THR A 250 3.73 14.95 -15.46
CA THR A 250 2.89 14.38 -16.52
C THR A 250 2.13 15.46 -17.31
N GLU A 251 2.37 15.58 -18.62
CA GLU A 251 1.61 16.47 -19.50
C GLU A 251 0.30 15.81 -19.98
N LEU A 252 -0.81 16.05 -19.27
CA LEU A 252 -2.13 15.54 -19.65
C LEU A 252 -2.83 16.44 -20.70
N PRO A 253 -3.35 15.88 -21.80
CA PRO A 253 -4.24 16.61 -22.70
C PRO A 253 -5.49 17.14 -21.97
N LEU A 254 -5.89 18.38 -22.27
CA LEU A 254 -6.97 19.09 -21.55
C LEU A 254 -8.30 18.32 -21.46
N TYR A 255 -8.65 17.56 -22.50
CA TYR A 255 -9.88 16.76 -22.51
C TYR A 255 -9.80 15.55 -21.57
N ARG A 256 -8.63 14.91 -21.45
CA ARG A 256 -8.39 13.78 -20.54
C ARG A 256 -8.39 14.27 -19.09
N ARG A 257 -7.78 15.43 -18.85
CA ARG A 257 -7.83 16.12 -17.55
C ARG A 257 -9.26 16.42 -17.11
N PHE A 258 -10.10 16.92 -18.01
CA PHE A 258 -11.51 17.16 -17.70
C PHE A 258 -12.28 15.87 -17.39
N GLY A 259 -12.10 14.82 -18.21
CA GLY A 259 -12.76 13.53 -18.00
C GLY A 259 -12.40 12.90 -16.65
N LEU A 260 -11.11 12.82 -16.33
CA LEU A 260 -10.62 12.30 -15.05
C LEU A 260 -11.10 13.14 -13.86
N SER A 261 -11.12 14.48 -13.99
CA SER A 261 -11.65 15.36 -12.94
C SER A 261 -13.13 15.10 -12.63
N VAL A 262 -13.96 14.83 -13.66
CA VAL A 262 -15.37 14.45 -13.47
C VAL A 262 -15.48 13.11 -12.77
N ILE A 263 -14.70 12.10 -13.19
CA ILE A 263 -14.68 10.77 -12.56
C ILE A 263 -14.27 10.90 -11.08
N ASN A 264 -13.14 11.56 -10.80
CA ASN A 264 -12.65 11.76 -9.43
C ASN A 264 -13.69 12.48 -8.56
N PHE A 265 -14.37 13.51 -9.09
CA PHE A 265 -15.45 14.18 -8.37
C PHE A 265 -16.61 13.23 -8.04
N LEU A 266 -17.04 12.42 -9.01
CA LEU A 266 -18.15 11.47 -8.82
C LEU A 266 -17.78 10.32 -7.87
N THR A 267 -16.55 9.81 -7.94
CA THR A 267 -16.03 8.76 -7.06
C THR A 267 -15.99 9.26 -5.61
N ASN A 268 -15.37 10.42 -5.36
CA ASN A 268 -15.35 11.04 -4.04
C ASN A 268 -16.77 11.33 -3.51
N LEU A 269 -17.68 11.82 -4.37
CA LEU A 269 -19.07 12.03 -3.99
C LEU A 269 -19.77 10.73 -3.60
N SER A 270 -19.50 9.63 -4.30
CA SER A 270 -20.11 8.32 -4.01
C SER A 270 -19.62 7.72 -2.68
N MET A 271 -18.41 8.06 -2.25
CA MET A 271 -17.87 7.68 -0.94
C MET A 271 -18.35 8.60 0.19
N GLY A 272 -19.20 9.59 -0.09
CA GLY A 272 -19.64 10.57 0.90
C GLY A 272 -18.59 11.64 1.23
N VAL A 273 -17.47 11.65 0.50
CA VAL A 273 -16.37 12.62 0.66
C VAL A 273 -16.75 13.93 -0.02
N VAL A 274 -17.45 14.78 0.73
CA VAL A 274 -17.86 16.12 0.26
C VAL A 274 -16.78 17.17 0.56
N ARG A 275 -16.01 16.99 1.63
CA ARG A 275 -14.95 17.91 2.09
C ARG A 275 -13.66 17.72 1.29
N SER A 276 -12.96 18.82 1.02
CA SER A 276 -11.79 18.85 0.13
C SER A 276 -10.55 18.16 0.69
N GLU A 277 -10.45 18.03 2.02
CA GLU A 277 -9.24 17.56 2.72
C GLU A 277 -9.08 16.04 2.71
N SER A 278 -10.11 15.28 2.33
CA SER A 278 -10.06 13.81 2.25
C SER A 278 -10.28 13.31 0.81
N ARG A 279 -10.16 14.22 -0.18
CA ARG A 279 -10.40 13.87 -1.58
C ARG A 279 -9.16 13.26 -2.20
N VAL A 280 -9.33 12.07 -2.75
CA VAL A 280 -8.32 11.48 -3.62
C VAL A 280 -8.39 12.17 -4.99
N GLY A 281 -7.30 12.84 -5.34
CA GLY A 281 -7.11 13.61 -6.57
C GLY A 281 -7.00 12.75 -7.82
N ASP A 282 -6.48 11.53 -7.72
CA ASP A 282 -6.36 10.55 -8.82
C ASP A 282 -6.86 9.14 -8.46
N THR A 283 -8.19 8.98 -8.43
CA THR A 283 -8.82 7.69 -8.07
C THR A 283 -8.57 6.54 -9.04
N GLN A 284 -7.99 6.84 -10.22
CA GLN A 284 -7.80 5.91 -11.33
C GLN A 284 -6.32 5.69 -11.65
N SER A 285 -5.42 5.99 -10.71
CA SER A 285 -4.01 5.64 -10.86
C SER A 285 -3.79 4.15 -10.57
N GLY A 286 -3.01 3.50 -11.43
CA GLY A 286 -2.52 2.14 -11.27
C GLY A 286 -1.20 2.05 -10.49
N PHE A 287 -0.59 3.20 -10.12
CA PHE A 287 0.55 3.26 -9.20
C PHE A 287 0.06 3.51 -7.77
N ARG A 288 0.19 2.52 -6.89
CA ARG A 288 -0.22 2.63 -5.48
C ARG A 288 0.68 1.83 -4.56
N THR A 289 0.87 2.28 -3.33
CA THR A 289 1.56 1.54 -2.27
C THR A 289 0.66 1.32 -1.06
N TYR A 290 0.88 0.23 -0.33
CA TYR A 290 0.08 -0.21 0.81
C TYR A 290 0.99 -0.73 1.93
N ASN A 291 0.72 -0.29 3.16
CA ASN A 291 1.44 -0.72 4.35
C ASN A 291 0.94 -2.10 4.84
N PRO A 292 1.54 -2.69 5.89
CA PRO A 292 1.16 -4.03 6.36
C PRO A 292 -0.29 -4.13 6.82
N GLU A 293 -0.81 -3.09 7.48
CA GLU A 293 -2.19 -3.06 7.97
C GLU A 293 -3.20 -3.05 6.82
N ALA A 294 -2.97 -2.21 5.79
CA ALA A 294 -3.78 -2.17 4.59
C ALA A 294 -3.66 -3.46 3.77
N ILE A 295 -2.47 -4.07 3.68
CA ILE A 295 -2.27 -5.36 3.01
C ILE A 295 -3.11 -6.44 3.68
N GLU A 296 -3.03 -6.56 5.01
CA GLU A 296 -3.74 -7.60 5.76
C GLU A 296 -5.25 -7.46 5.61
N SER A 297 -5.79 -6.25 5.78
CA SER A 297 -7.23 -6.00 5.66
C SER A 297 -7.77 -6.23 4.24
N LEU A 298 -7.06 -5.75 3.21
CA LEU A 298 -7.47 -5.90 1.81
C LEU A 298 -7.34 -7.35 1.33
N SER A 299 -6.38 -8.12 1.88
CA SER A 299 -6.24 -9.54 1.53
C SER A 299 -7.46 -10.38 1.92
N GLY A 300 -8.17 -9.98 2.98
CA GLY A 300 -9.36 -10.64 3.50
C GLY A 300 -10.68 -10.08 2.97
N ASP A 301 -10.66 -9.01 2.16
CA ASP A 301 -11.89 -8.34 1.71
C ASP A 301 -12.46 -8.98 0.43
N GLU A 302 -13.55 -9.73 0.61
CA GLU A 302 -14.30 -10.34 -0.49
C GLU A 302 -15.20 -9.34 -1.26
N SER A 303 -15.34 -8.10 -0.77
CA SER A 303 -16.15 -7.06 -1.43
C SER A 303 -15.43 -6.39 -2.60
N ILE A 304 -14.11 -6.57 -2.72
CA ILE A 304 -13.32 -6.11 -3.86
C ILE A 304 -13.73 -6.93 -5.08
N GLY A 305 -14.39 -6.29 -6.05
CA GLY A 305 -14.82 -6.95 -7.27
C GLY A 305 -13.65 -7.42 -8.13
N SER A 306 -13.90 -8.37 -9.04
CA SER A 306 -12.87 -8.88 -9.97
C SER A 306 -12.61 -7.97 -11.16
N GLY A 307 -13.52 -7.03 -11.43
CA GLY A 307 -13.43 -6.08 -12.54
C GLY A 307 -12.58 -4.84 -12.26
N MET A 308 -12.60 -3.91 -13.22
CA MET A 308 -11.85 -2.65 -13.16
C MET A 308 -12.32 -1.69 -12.04
N SER A 309 -13.51 -1.91 -11.47
CA SER A 309 -14.01 -1.14 -10.32
C SER A 309 -13.22 -1.36 -9.04
N ALA A 310 -12.37 -2.39 -8.98
CA ALA A 310 -11.59 -2.76 -7.80
C ALA A 310 -10.79 -1.58 -7.23
N SER A 311 -10.25 -0.70 -8.08
CA SER A 311 -9.55 0.52 -7.67
C SER A 311 -10.42 1.47 -6.85
N THR A 312 -11.73 1.49 -7.09
CA THR A 312 -12.71 2.26 -6.29
C THR A 312 -13.12 1.50 -5.05
N ASP A 313 -13.28 0.18 -5.15
CA ASP A 313 -13.66 -0.67 -4.01
C ASP A 313 -12.57 -0.62 -2.92
N ILE A 314 -11.29 -0.58 -3.31
CA ILE A 314 -10.14 -0.35 -2.41
C ILE A 314 -10.22 1.02 -1.72
N LEU A 315 -10.57 2.09 -2.44
CA LEU A 315 -10.71 3.42 -1.82
C LEU A 315 -11.91 3.46 -0.86
N TYR A 316 -12.98 2.74 -1.16
CA TYR A 316 -14.11 2.59 -0.27
C TYR A 316 -13.74 1.79 0.99
N HIS A 317 -12.95 0.73 0.84
CA HIS A 317 -12.38 -0.02 1.95
C HIS A 317 -11.52 0.88 2.84
N ALA A 318 -10.61 1.64 2.23
CA ALA A 318 -9.74 2.59 2.92
C ALA A 318 -10.54 3.63 3.70
N HIS A 319 -11.61 4.16 3.09
CA HIS A 319 -12.50 5.10 3.78
C HIS A 319 -13.22 4.48 4.98
N GLN A 320 -13.64 3.22 4.89
CA GLN A 320 -14.30 2.52 5.99
C GLN A 320 -13.37 2.21 7.16
N HIS A 321 -12.08 1.99 6.89
CA HIS A 321 -11.05 1.71 7.89
C HIS A 321 -10.31 2.98 8.35
N GLU A 322 -10.73 4.15 7.89
CA GLU A 322 -10.15 5.46 8.24
C GLU A 322 -8.65 5.57 7.91
N TYR A 323 -8.21 4.91 6.83
CA TYR A 323 -6.81 4.94 6.38
C TYR A 323 -6.35 6.33 5.95
N GLU A 324 -5.10 6.64 6.27
CA GLU A 324 -4.41 7.84 5.80
C GLU A 324 -3.94 7.62 4.36
N VAL A 325 -4.54 8.37 3.43
CA VAL A 325 -4.27 8.28 2.00
C VAL A 325 -3.55 9.54 1.53
N GLU A 326 -2.33 9.38 1.05
CA GLU A 326 -1.50 10.47 0.52
C GLU A 326 -1.28 10.34 -0.98
N GLU A 327 -0.98 11.46 -1.64
CA GLU A 327 -0.71 11.51 -3.09
C GLU A 327 0.66 12.11 -3.37
N ILE A 328 1.46 11.42 -4.17
CA ILE A 328 2.74 11.92 -4.70
C ILE A 328 2.63 12.18 -6.20
N GLY A 329 3.41 13.11 -6.74
CA GLY A 329 3.47 13.32 -8.18
C GLY A 329 4.14 12.15 -8.89
N THR A 330 3.41 11.44 -9.75
CA THR A 330 4.01 10.40 -10.61
C THR A 330 4.31 10.91 -12.01
N THR A 331 5.33 10.31 -12.63
CA THR A 331 5.68 10.53 -14.04
C THR A 331 5.09 9.42 -14.88
N ILE A 332 4.16 9.78 -15.78
CA ILE A 332 3.59 8.85 -16.75
C ILE A 332 4.12 9.15 -18.15
N ASP A 333 4.79 8.18 -18.75
CA ASP A 333 5.21 8.24 -20.14
C ASP A 333 4.12 7.66 -21.05
N TYR A 334 3.58 8.50 -21.94
CA TYR A 334 2.57 8.09 -22.91
C TYR A 334 3.16 7.68 -24.27
N ASP A 335 4.48 7.74 -24.45
CA ASP A 335 5.18 7.42 -25.69
C ASP A 335 5.69 5.95 -25.76
N VAL A 336 5.16 5.05 -24.92
CA VAL A 336 5.49 3.61 -24.99
C VAL A 336 5.00 3.05 -26.34
N GLU A 337 5.94 2.55 -27.16
CA GLU A 337 5.74 2.13 -28.54
C GLU A 337 4.80 0.93 -28.67
N GLU A 338 3.49 1.19 -28.74
CA GLU A 338 2.57 0.57 -29.72
C GLU A 338 1.22 1.31 -29.85
N ALA A 339 1.18 2.64 -29.63
CA ALA A 339 0.04 3.43 -30.07
C ALA A 339 0.18 3.77 -31.57
N SER A 340 -0.33 2.86 -32.41
CA SER A 340 -0.54 3.02 -33.86
C SER A 340 -0.50 4.46 -34.37
N THR A 341 0.42 4.74 -35.30
CA THR A 341 0.48 6.00 -36.05
C THR A 341 -0.76 6.17 -36.94
N HIS A 342 -1.92 6.48 -36.37
CA HIS A 342 -3.11 6.82 -37.14
C HIS A 342 -3.98 7.88 -36.44
N ASN A 343 -3.86 9.10 -36.97
CA ASN A 343 -4.79 10.22 -36.93
C ASN A 343 -5.28 10.64 -35.51
N PRO A 344 -4.88 11.83 -35.01
CA PRO A 344 -5.25 12.32 -33.66
C PRO A 344 -6.75 12.26 -33.34
N VAL A 345 -7.60 12.32 -34.37
CA VAL A 345 -9.05 12.23 -34.24
C VAL A 345 -9.53 10.79 -34.04
N SER A 346 -8.96 9.79 -34.72
CA SER A 346 -9.34 8.38 -34.46
C SER A 346 -8.82 7.91 -33.11
N HIS A 347 -7.65 8.38 -32.70
CA HIS A 347 -7.13 8.10 -31.37
C HIS A 347 -7.97 8.78 -30.28
N GLY A 348 -8.41 10.03 -30.48
CA GLY A 348 -9.35 10.70 -29.57
C GLY A 348 -10.71 9.99 -29.48
N VAL A 349 -11.25 9.50 -30.61
CA VAL A 349 -12.51 8.75 -30.63
C VAL A 349 -12.36 7.36 -30.02
N SER A 350 -11.24 6.66 -30.21
CA SER A 350 -10.98 5.39 -29.54
C SER A 350 -10.75 5.58 -28.04
N LEU A 351 -10.09 6.65 -27.62
CA LEU A 351 -9.92 6.98 -26.21
C LEU A 351 -11.24 7.32 -25.54
N VAL A 352 -12.07 8.15 -26.18
CA VAL A 352 -13.44 8.44 -25.72
C VAL A 352 -14.28 7.18 -25.73
N GLY A 353 -14.13 6.31 -26.74
CA GLY A 353 -14.80 5.01 -26.80
C GLY A 353 -14.35 4.05 -25.69
N ASN A 354 -13.07 4.06 -25.34
CA ASN A 354 -12.51 3.24 -24.27
C ASN A 354 -12.94 3.79 -22.90
N ILE A 355 -12.86 5.10 -22.68
CA ILE A 355 -13.40 5.76 -21.48
C ILE A 355 -14.89 5.50 -21.37
N LEU A 356 -15.66 5.64 -22.45
CA LEU A 356 -17.08 5.34 -22.45
C LEU A 356 -17.35 3.88 -22.14
N ARG A 357 -16.57 2.91 -22.67
CA ARG A 357 -16.71 1.49 -22.37
C ARG A 357 -16.34 1.12 -20.93
N THR A 358 -15.27 1.71 -20.39
CA THR A 358 -14.83 1.54 -19.00
C THR A 358 -15.90 2.10 -18.05
N VAL A 359 -16.41 3.30 -18.35
CA VAL A 359 -17.45 3.97 -17.59
C VAL A 359 -18.84 3.31 -17.72
N GLU A 360 -19.15 2.78 -18.90
CA GLU A 360 -20.38 2.03 -19.23
C GLU A 360 -20.44 0.69 -18.50
N ARG A 361 -19.29 0.03 -18.29
CA ARG A 361 -19.18 -1.17 -17.46
C ARG A 361 -19.25 -0.87 -15.96
N GLU A 362 -18.53 0.14 -15.48
CA GLU A 362 -18.31 0.26 -14.03
C GLU A 362 -19.43 0.96 -13.26
N ARG A 363 -19.89 2.16 -13.69
CA ARG A 363 -20.93 2.94 -12.97
C ARG A 363 -21.79 3.79 -13.90
N PRO A 364 -22.62 3.16 -14.76
CA PRO A 364 -23.46 3.87 -15.73
C PRO A 364 -24.47 4.84 -15.06
N ILE A 365 -24.94 4.56 -13.84
CA ILE A 365 -25.83 5.45 -13.05
C ILE A 365 -25.19 6.80 -12.79
N THR A 366 -23.95 6.82 -12.35
CA THR A 366 -23.32 8.06 -11.88
C THR A 366 -22.86 8.92 -13.04
N VAL A 367 -22.38 8.32 -14.15
CA VAL A 367 -21.83 9.09 -15.27
C VAL A 367 -22.86 9.50 -16.31
N LEU A 368 -23.88 8.67 -16.56
CA LEU A 368 -24.92 9.01 -17.53
C LEU A 368 -26.22 9.43 -16.85
N GLY A 369 -26.57 8.79 -15.74
CA GLY A 369 -27.81 9.05 -15.01
C GLY A 369 -27.82 10.39 -14.28
N ALA A 370 -26.77 10.73 -13.51
CA ALA A 370 -26.75 12.00 -12.76
C ALA A 370 -26.72 13.24 -13.68
N PRO A 371 -25.88 13.32 -14.74
CA PRO A 371 -25.96 14.42 -15.70
C PRO A 371 -27.27 14.42 -16.50
N GLY A 372 -27.80 13.24 -16.82
CA GLY A 372 -29.12 13.10 -17.44
C GLY A 372 -30.23 13.70 -16.58
N PHE A 373 -30.21 13.43 -15.28
CA PHE A 373 -31.17 13.95 -14.31
C PHE A 373 -31.08 15.48 -14.20
N ILE A 374 -29.86 16.03 -14.12
CA ILE A 374 -29.63 17.48 -14.11
C ILE A 374 -30.15 18.11 -15.41
N SER A 375 -29.82 17.54 -16.57
CA SER A 375 -30.32 18.00 -17.87
C SER A 375 -31.84 17.99 -17.93
N ALA A 376 -32.49 16.94 -17.42
CA ALA A 376 -33.94 16.85 -17.37
C ALA A 376 -34.55 17.96 -16.50
N PHE A 377 -33.96 18.22 -15.33
CA PHE A 377 -34.39 19.30 -14.45
C PHE A 377 -34.22 20.70 -15.07
N VAL A 378 -33.10 20.94 -15.76
CA VAL A 378 -32.88 22.19 -16.52
C VAL A 378 -33.95 22.35 -17.60
N GLY A 379 -34.26 21.27 -18.33
CA GLY A 379 -35.33 21.23 -19.33
C GLY A 379 -36.71 21.58 -18.73
N LEU A 380 -37.06 21.00 -17.59
CA LEU A 380 -38.30 21.34 -16.85
C LEU A 380 -38.33 22.80 -16.41
N GLY A 381 -37.19 23.36 -15.97
CA GLY A 381 -37.05 24.77 -15.62
C GLY A 381 -37.36 25.70 -16.79
N PHE A 382 -36.79 25.42 -17.98
CA PHE A 382 -37.13 26.15 -19.21
C PHE A 382 -38.60 25.95 -19.63
N GLY A 383 -39.19 24.79 -19.33
CA GLY A 383 -40.59 24.49 -19.60
C GLY A 383 -41.51 25.34 -18.74
N TYR A 384 -41.23 25.43 -17.45
CA TYR A 384 -41.91 26.34 -16.53
C TYR A 384 -41.78 27.80 -16.99
N TRP A 385 -40.59 28.22 -17.40
CA TRP A 385 -40.36 29.58 -17.90
C TRP A 385 -41.16 29.86 -19.18
N THR A 386 -41.20 28.92 -20.11
CA THR A 386 -42.01 28.98 -21.33
C THR A 386 -43.49 29.15 -21.00
N PHE A 387 -44.00 28.34 -20.06
CA PHE A 387 -45.40 28.37 -19.65
C PHE A 387 -45.77 29.68 -18.93
N SER A 388 -44.92 30.15 -18.02
CA SER A 388 -45.09 31.41 -17.30
C SER A 388 -45.11 32.61 -18.25
N ASN A 389 -44.22 32.61 -19.25
CA ASN A 389 -44.17 33.66 -20.26
C ASN A 389 -45.43 33.67 -21.15
N TYR A 390 -45.92 32.49 -21.53
CA TYR A 390 -47.17 32.35 -22.30
C TYR A 390 -48.38 32.90 -21.54
N ILE A 391 -48.52 32.58 -20.25
CA ILE A 391 -49.61 33.12 -19.41
C ILE A 391 -49.52 34.64 -19.29
N SER A 392 -48.31 35.18 -19.11
CA SER A 392 -48.11 36.61 -18.87
C SER A 392 -48.25 37.46 -20.13
N SER A 393 -47.77 36.96 -21.27
CA SER A 393 -47.62 37.74 -22.50
C SER A 393 -48.64 37.37 -23.58
N GLY A 394 -49.31 36.22 -23.45
CA GLY A 394 -50.21 35.64 -24.46
C GLY A 394 -49.49 35.09 -25.70
N THR A 395 -48.17 35.26 -25.80
CA THR A 395 -47.33 34.80 -26.91
C THR A 395 -46.54 33.58 -26.50
N PHE A 396 -46.50 32.55 -27.34
CA PHE A 396 -45.77 31.32 -27.06
C PHE A 396 -44.29 31.44 -27.47
N PRO A 397 -43.33 31.40 -26.53
CA PRO A 397 -41.92 31.56 -26.84
C PRO A 397 -41.34 30.24 -27.37
N LEU A 398 -41.46 30.02 -28.68
CA LEU A 398 -41.06 28.78 -29.35
C LEU A 398 -39.60 28.37 -29.06
N GLY A 399 -38.66 29.32 -28.99
CA GLY A 399 -37.26 29.02 -28.71
C GLY A 399 -37.04 28.39 -27.33
N LEU A 400 -37.68 28.93 -26.28
CA LEU A 400 -37.59 28.38 -24.93
C LEU A 400 -38.28 27.02 -24.83
N ALA A 401 -39.40 26.84 -25.54
CA ALA A 401 -40.11 25.56 -25.61
C ALA A 401 -39.24 24.47 -26.24
N LEU A 402 -38.51 24.79 -27.32
CA LEU A 402 -37.60 23.85 -27.97
C LEU A 402 -36.42 23.49 -27.07
N ILE A 403 -35.79 24.47 -26.41
CA ILE A 403 -34.70 24.22 -25.44
C ILE A 403 -35.21 23.31 -24.32
N SER A 404 -36.37 23.62 -23.74
CA SER A 404 -37.01 22.79 -22.72
C SER A 404 -37.19 21.34 -23.19
N ALA A 405 -37.79 21.15 -24.37
CA ALA A 405 -38.04 19.82 -24.92
C ALA A 405 -36.75 19.05 -25.15
N THR A 406 -35.73 19.67 -25.76
CA THR A 406 -34.44 19.02 -26.03
C THR A 406 -33.73 18.57 -24.76
N PHE A 407 -33.58 19.46 -23.76
CA PHE A 407 -32.89 19.13 -22.51
C PHE A 407 -33.65 18.09 -21.67
N THR A 408 -34.99 18.17 -21.65
CA THR A 408 -35.84 17.20 -20.95
C THR A 408 -35.70 15.82 -21.59
N LEU A 409 -35.86 15.73 -22.91
CA LEU A 409 -35.84 14.48 -23.63
C LEU A 409 -34.44 13.83 -23.59
N ALA A 410 -33.38 14.61 -23.85
CA ALA A 410 -32.01 14.12 -23.76
C ALA A 410 -31.67 13.64 -22.35
N GLY A 411 -32.09 14.37 -21.33
CA GLY A 411 -31.86 14.00 -19.93
C GLY A 411 -32.58 12.71 -19.54
N VAL A 412 -33.85 12.58 -19.91
CA VAL A 412 -34.64 11.35 -19.66
C VAL A 412 -34.03 10.15 -20.39
N PHE A 413 -33.64 10.29 -21.67
CA PHE A 413 -32.98 9.21 -22.40
C PHE A 413 -31.67 8.78 -21.74
N ALA A 414 -30.83 9.72 -21.33
CA ALA A 414 -29.60 9.42 -20.61
C ALA A 414 -29.87 8.64 -19.32
N CYS A 415 -30.86 9.03 -18.51
CA CYS A 415 -31.26 8.29 -17.31
C CYS A 415 -31.73 6.85 -17.63
N PHE A 416 -32.54 6.66 -18.67
CA PHE A 416 -33.01 5.34 -19.05
C PHE A 416 -31.87 4.45 -19.57
N THR A 417 -31.04 4.97 -20.46
CA THR A 417 -29.86 4.25 -20.98
C THR A 417 -28.94 3.86 -19.83
N SER A 418 -28.73 4.76 -18.88
CA SER A 418 -27.94 4.53 -17.67
C SER A 418 -28.49 3.37 -16.80
N ILE A 419 -29.80 3.34 -16.55
CA ILE A 419 -30.45 2.26 -15.79
C ILE A 419 -30.36 0.93 -16.54
N ILE A 420 -30.58 0.95 -17.86
CA ILE A 420 -30.50 -0.26 -18.70
C ILE A 420 -29.08 -0.83 -18.68
N LEU A 421 -28.06 0.01 -18.84
CA LEU A 421 -26.66 -0.40 -18.79
C LEU A 421 -26.28 -0.95 -17.42
N HIS A 422 -26.72 -0.29 -16.34
CA HIS A 422 -26.49 -0.80 -14.98
C HIS A 422 -27.10 -2.19 -14.81
N SER A 423 -28.37 -2.33 -15.19
CA SER A 423 -29.08 -3.61 -15.09
C SER A 423 -28.43 -4.71 -15.92
N LEU A 424 -27.92 -4.40 -17.12
CA LEU A 424 -27.23 -5.37 -17.96
C LEU A 424 -25.89 -5.80 -17.34
N ASN A 425 -25.13 -4.87 -16.77
CA ASN A 425 -23.85 -5.20 -16.14
C ASN A 425 -24.06 -6.10 -14.91
N SER A 426 -25.01 -5.74 -14.04
CA SER A 426 -25.34 -6.55 -12.86
C SER A 426 -25.80 -7.97 -13.19
N TYR A 427 -26.37 -8.20 -14.38
CA TYR A 427 -26.80 -9.53 -14.82
C TYR A 427 -25.70 -10.34 -15.52
N LEU A 428 -24.61 -9.71 -15.94
CA LEU A 428 -23.46 -10.37 -16.58
C LEU A 428 -22.36 -10.72 -15.58
N ASP A 429 -22.37 -10.10 -14.41
CA ASP A 429 -21.46 -10.37 -13.30
C ASP A 429 -21.97 -11.51 -12.37
N GLU A 430 -23.18 -12.06 -12.61
CA GLU A 430 -23.73 -13.31 -12.03
C GLU A 430 -23.46 -14.52 -12.94
#